data_AF-A0A7S4M525-F1
#
_entry.id   AF-A0A7S4M525-F1
#
_cell.length_a   1.000
_cell.length_b   1.000
_cell.length_c   1.000
_cell.angle_alpha   90.00
_cell.angle_beta   90.00
_cell.angle_gamma   90.00
#
_symmetry.space_group_name_H-M   'P 1'
#
loop_
_entity.id
_entity.type
_entity.pdbx_description
1 polymer ?
#
loop_
_entity_poly.entity_id
_entity_poly.type
_entity_poly.pdbx_seq_one_letter_code
_entity_poly.pdbx_strand_id
1 'polypeptide(L)'
;KIAFLFRLFDNKASSASLDTAVMLETEETVEAETSSEKTGKRESLLPAEDRIVVEKLKYDVLCGICCEIISHPRQCLSGHAYCGDCVAKCIAKEMSCPSCRRTLTEETVARNLMLEEYIKEFLVHCQYHYEYPDEEDPEAIVDEAGCPEEIPYHLLDQHERDCKYSWIRCPFTYKVDVIHKVRKLSWQEHKDICEFRPSICRYCDACHPYCSLKEHEAKCPKLPVKCPKCSESFLYKDAGTHKEKWCKEELITCPFSKHGCSAKFLRKETDQH
;
A
#
# COMPACT_ATOMS: atom_id res chain seq x y z
N LYS A 1 -30.61 -1.90 12.83
CA LYS A 1 -29.55 -2.81 13.34
C LYS A 1 -28.64 -3.13 12.15
N ILE A 2 -27.44 -2.60 11.97
CA ILE A 2 -26.54 -1.84 12.84
C ILE A 2 -25.95 -0.73 11.96
N ALA A 3 -26.08 0.51 12.43
CA ALA A 3 -25.28 1.64 12.00
C ALA A 3 -24.13 1.73 13.00
N PHE A 4 -22.90 1.42 12.59
CA PHE A 4 -21.66 1.80 13.27
C PHE A 4 -20.49 1.44 12.34
N LEU A 5 -19.48 2.32 12.29
CA LEU A 5 -18.23 2.23 11.52
C LEU A 5 -18.20 2.87 10.12
N PHE A 6 -18.50 4.16 10.02
CA PHE A 6 -17.78 5.07 9.11
C PHE A 6 -17.98 6.52 9.57
N ARG A 7 -17.13 6.97 10.50
CA ARG A 7 -16.79 8.39 10.67
C ARG A 7 -15.39 8.43 11.27
N LEU A 8 -14.44 9.00 10.55
CA LEU A 8 -13.36 9.85 11.04
C LEU A 8 -12.52 10.25 9.82
N PHE A 9 -12.96 11.33 9.15
CA PHE A 9 -12.13 12.34 8.52
C PHE A 9 -13.05 13.53 8.26
N ASP A 10 -13.09 14.48 9.19
CA ASP A 10 -13.39 15.87 8.90
C ASP A 10 -12.95 16.75 10.08
N ASN A 11 -12.04 17.67 9.77
CA ASN A 11 -11.51 18.70 10.66
C ASN A 11 -12.42 19.94 10.63
N LYS A 12 -12.78 20.49 11.80
CA LYS A 12 -12.64 21.94 12.09
C LYS A 12 -13.02 22.34 13.54
N ALA A 13 -12.04 22.95 14.20
CA ALA A 13 -12.06 24.12 15.09
C ALA A 13 -13.28 24.43 16.00
N SER A 14 -13.04 24.40 17.32
CA SER A 14 -12.99 25.57 18.23
C SER A 14 -13.73 25.41 19.56
N SER A 15 -12.97 25.70 20.63
CA SER A 15 -13.35 26.28 21.95
C SER A 15 -14.45 25.63 22.81
N ALA A 16 -14.05 25.09 23.97
CA ALA A 16 -14.42 25.57 25.32
C ALA A 16 -14.35 24.43 26.36
N SER A 17 -13.65 24.78 27.45
CA SER A 17 -13.37 24.11 28.73
C SER A 17 -14.58 23.57 29.51
N LEU A 18 -14.36 22.48 30.27
CA LEU A 18 -14.36 22.41 31.75
C LEU A 18 -14.41 20.93 32.23
N ASP A 19 -13.42 20.56 33.05
CA ASP A 19 -13.47 19.82 34.34
C ASP A 19 -14.25 18.49 34.46
N THR A 20 -13.86 17.44 35.18
CA THR A 20 -12.72 17.04 36.03
C THR A 20 -12.92 15.55 36.31
N ALA A 21 -11.89 14.71 36.35
CA ALA A 21 -11.73 13.64 37.36
C ALA A 21 -10.47 12.80 37.08
N VAL A 22 -9.59 12.82 38.08
CA VAL A 22 -8.32 12.12 38.23
C VAL A 22 -8.54 10.63 38.46
N MET A 23 -7.74 9.77 37.84
CA MET A 23 -7.24 8.53 38.47
C MET A 23 -5.82 8.22 37.96
N LEU A 24 -4.89 8.24 38.90
CA LEU A 24 -3.49 7.81 38.80
C LEU A 24 -3.44 6.29 38.98
N GLU A 25 -2.82 5.58 38.05
CA GLU A 25 -2.08 4.34 38.33
C GLU A 25 -0.80 4.33 37.48
N THR A 26 0.29 3.96 38.15
CA THR A 26 1.69 4.06 37.75
C THR A 26 2.21 2.78 37.11
N GLU A 27 3.30 2.95 36.34
CA GLU A 27 4.36 1.97 36.00
C GLU A 27 4.04 0.90 34.95
N GLU A 28 4.63 1.06 33.76
CA GLU A 28 5.85 0.34 33.35
C GLU A 28 6.28 0.79 31.95
N THR A 29 7.44 1.45 31.87
CA THR A 29 8.12 1.77 30.61
C THR A 29 8.85 0.53 30.11
N VAL A 30 8.25 -0.17 29.15
CA VAL A 30 8.94 -1.17 28.33
C VAL A 30 9.46 -0.49 27.08
N GLU A 31 10.75 -0.19 27.09
CA GLU A 31 11.51 0.20 25.90
C GLU A 31 11.55 -1.00 24.94
N ALA A 32 10.69 -0.95 23.93
CA ALA A 32 10.76 -1.87 22.80
C ALA A 32 11.61 -1.23 21.70
N GLU A 33 12.93 -1.39 21.83
CA GLU A 33 13.83 -1.36 20.69
C GLU A 33 13.36 -2.43 19.70
N THR A 34 12.79 -1.98 18.58
CA THR A 34 12.56 -2.85 17.43
C THR A 34 13.20 -2.22 16.22
N SER A 35 14.47 -2.56 16.07
CA SER A 35 15.12 -2.69 14.77
C SER A 35 14.21 -3.51 13.86
N SER A 36 13.56 -2.84 12.92
CA SER A 36 12.82 -3.50 11.85
C SER A 36 13.39 -2.99 10.53
N GLU A 37 14.48 -3.64 10.12
CA GLU A 37 14.90 -3.71 8.73
C GLU A 37 13.74 -4.30 7.92
N LYS A 38 12.90 -3.41 7.37
CA LYS A 38 11.97 -3.78 6.32
C LYS A 38 12.70 -3.62 5.00
N THR A 39 13.20 -4.75 4.49
CA THR A 39 13.55 -4.98 3.09
C THR A 39 12.28 -4.94 2.23
N GLY A 40 11.68 -3.76 2.13
CA GLY A 40 10.88 -3.41 0.96
C GLY A 40 11.85 -2.91 -0.09
N LYS A 41 11.90 -3.55 -1.27
CA LYS A 41 12.56 -2.97 -2.44
C LYS A 41 11.87 -1.62 -2.68
N ARG A 42 12.49 -0.53 -2.20
CA ARG A 42 12.00 0.82 -2.38
C ARG A 42 11.95 0.99 -3.90
N GLU A 43 10.75 1.13 -4.47
CA GLU A 43 10.61 1.47 -5.89
C GLU A 43 11.59 2.62 -6.15
N SER A 44 12.59 2.38 -7.00
CA SER A 44 13.63 3.35 -7.31
C SER A 44 13.00 4.42 -8.19
N LEU A 45 12.32 5.35 -7.55
CA LEU A 45 11.66 6.47 -8.20
C LEU A 45 12.74 7.37 -8.82
N LEU A 46 12.45 7.89 -10.01
CA LEU A 46 13.36 8.71 -10.79
C LEU A 46 13.62 10.00 -9.99
N PRO A 47 14.89 10.35 -9.74
CA PRO A 47 15.23 11.53 -8.96
C PRO A 47 14.74 12.80 -9.68
N ALA A 48 14.51 13.89 -8.95
CA ALA A 48 13.91 15.11 -9.51
C ALA A 48 14.81 15.75 -10.59
N GLU A 49 16.12 15.57 -10.45
CA GLU A 49 17.21 15.93 -11.35
C GLU A 49 17.00 15.39 -12.78
N ASP A 50 16.39 14.21 -12.88
CA ASP A 50 16.12 13.51 -14.14
C ASP A 50 14.70 13.77 -14.67
N ARG A 51 13.92 14.56 -13.93
CA ARG A 51 12.52 14.92 -14.26
C ARG A 51 12.35 16.38 -14.63
N ILE A 52 13.45 17.10 -14.91
CA ILE A 52 13.43 18.51 -15.29
C ILE A 52 12.84 18.65 -16.70
N VAL A 53 11.77 19.44 -16.85
CA VAL A 53 11.02 19.58 -18.11
C VAL A 53 11.90 20.18 -19.20
N VAL A 54 12.68 21.20 -18.86
CA VAL A 54 13.53 21.91 -19.81
C VAL A 54 14.96 21.37 -19.71
N GLU A 55 15.32 20.48 -20.64
CA GLU A 55 16.62 19.80 -20.66
C GLU A 55 17.82 20.77 -20.58
N LYS A 56 17.72 21.93 -21.24
CA LYS A 56 18.77 22.96 -21.20
C LYS A 56 19.05 23.48 -19.80
N LEU A 57 18.06 23.47 -18.91
CA LEU A 57 18.19 23.95 -17.54
C LEU A 57 18.83 22.93 -16.62
N LYS A 58 18.90 21.65 -17.03
CA LYS A 58 19.47 20.57 -16.22
C LYS A 58 20.89 20.93 -15.78
N TYR A 59 21.72 21.47 -16.67
CA TYR A 59 23.10 21.84 -16.30
C TYR A 59 23.20 23.14 -15.48
N ASP A 60 22.19 24.00 -15.51
CA ASP A 60 22.19 25.30 -14.82
C ASP A 60 21.82 25.17 -13.33
N VAL A 61 21.07 24.14 -12.97
CA VAL A 61 20.55 23.93 -11.61
C VAL A 61 21.19 22.75 -10.88
N LEU A 62 22.04 21.97 -11.54
CA LEU A 62 22.73 20.83 -10.93
C LEU A 62 24.09 21.20 -10.34
N CYS A 63 24.37 20.64 -9.18
CA CYS A 63 25.62 20.82 -8.48
C CYS A 63 26.72 19.97 -9.12
N GLY A 64 27.78 20.60 -9.64
CA GLY A 64 28.94 19.87 -10.19
C GLY A 64 29.78 19.08 -9.17
N ILE A 65 29.34 18.95 -7.91
CA ILE A 65 30.02 18.18 -6.85
C ILE A 65 29.19 16.94 -6.45
N CYS A 66 27.90 17.11 -6.14
CA CYS A 66 27.03 15.99 -5.75
C CYS A 66 26.13 15.48 -6.88
N CYS A 67 26.07 16.18 -8.02
CA CYS A 67 25.19 15.90 -9.16
C CYS A 67 23.69 15.95 -8.85
N GLU A 68 23.29 16.55 -7.73
CA GLU A 68 21.90 16.81 -7.35
C GLU A 68 21.50 18.26 -7.66
N ILE A 69 20.19 18.58 -7.61
CA ILE A 69 19.71 19.97 -7.71
C ILE A 69 20.33 20.80 -6.60
N ILE A 70 20.84 21.99 -6.95
CA ILE A 70 21.61 22.83 -6.03
C ILE A 70 20.73 23.28 -4.85
N SER A 71 21.09 22.88 -3.64
CA SER A 71 20.49 23.35 -2.40
C SER A 71 21.33 24.46 -1.76
N HIS A 72 20.70 25.58 -1.38
CA HIS A 72 21.38 26.76 -0.82
C HIS A 72 22.59 27.22 -1.67
N PRO A 73 22.38 27.60 -2.94
CA PRO A 73 23.44 27.86 -3.92
C PRO A 73 24.47 28.89 -3.43
N ARG A 74 25.73 28.48 -3.44
CA ARG A 74 26.89 29.34 -3.20
C ARG A 74 27.72 29.45 -4.46
N GLN A 75 28.11 30.67 -4.82
CA GLN A 75 28.81 30.99 -6.05
C GLN A 75 30.21 31.54 -5.75
N CYS A 76 31.21 31.07 -6.47
CA CYS A 76 32.58 31.61 -6.39
C CYS A 76 32.74 32.88 -7.25
N LEU A 77 33.87 33.59 -7.10
CA LEU A 77 34.17 34.81 -7.87
C LEU A 77 34.20 34.64 -9.40
N SER A 78 34.31 33.40 -9.91
CA SER A 78 34.21 33.12 -11.36
C SER A 78 32.78 32.90 -11.84
N GLY A 79 31.82 32.79 -10.92
CA GLY A 79 30.43 32.54 -11.25
C GLY A 79 29.98 31.07 -11.17
N HIS A 80 30.85 30.11 -10.83
CA HIS A 80 30.45 28.71 -10.65
C HIS A 80 29.68 28.54 -9.35
N ALA A 81 28.53 27.87 -9.41
CA ALA A 81 27.64 27.65 -8.28
C ALA A 81 27.56 26.15 -7.89
N TYR A 82 27.43 25.89 -6.60
CA TYR A 82 27.26 24.55 -6.03
C TYR A 82 26.38 24.61 -4.79
N CYS A 83 25.99 23.45 -4.23
CA CYS A 83 25.27 23.39 -2.96
C CYS A 83 26.07 24.04 -1.83
N GLY A 84 25.39 24.69 -0.89
CA GLY A 84 26.03 25.31 0.28
C GLY A 84 26.91 24.33 1.05
N ASP A 85 26.39 23.13 1.32
CA ASP A 85 27.13 22.08 2.02
C ASP A 85 28.32 21.55 1.22
N CYS A 86 28.19 21.47 -0.11
CA CYS A 86 29.29 21.06 -0.98
C CYS A 86 30.43 22.07 -0.95
N VAL A 87 30.12 23.36 -1.07
CA VAL A 87 31.13 24.43 -0.97
C VAL A 87 31.76 24.48 0.41
N ALA A 88 30.97 24.35 1.48
CA ALA A 88 31.49 24.32 2.84
C ALA A 88 32.50 23.17 3.05
N LYS A 89 32.19 21.98 2.53
CA LYS A 89 33.12 20.83 2.54
C LYS A 89 34.40 21.10 1.74
N CYS A 90 34.31 21.81 0.62
CA CYS A 90 35.49 22.22 -0.15
C CYS A 90 36.39 23.16 0.66
N ILE A 91 35.79 24.20 1.27
CA ILE A 91 36.52 25.19 2.08
C ILE A 91 37.21 24.52 3.28
N ALA A 92 36.49 23.66 4.01
CA ALA A 92 37.03 22.95 5.17
C ALA A 92 38.21 22.02 4.84
N LYS A 93 38.32 21.59 3.58
CA LYS A 93 39.42 20.76 3.06
C LYS A 93 40.46 21.57 2.28
N GLU A 94 40.39 22.90 2.35
CA GLU A 94 41.27 23.83 1.62
C GLU A 94 41.31 23.56 0.10
N MET A 95 40.20 23.08 -0.46
CA MET A 95 40.09 22.79 -1.88
C MET A 95 39.73 24.05 -2.67
N SER A 96 40.26 24.14 -3.89
CA SER A 96 39.87 25.16 -4.85
C SER A 96 38.55 24.83 -5.55
N CYS A 97 37.95 25.80 -6.23
CA CYS A 97 36.75 25.61 -7.04
C CYS A 97 36.97 24.47 -8.04
N PRO A 98 36.12 23.41 -8.05
CA PRO A 98 36.28 22.28 -8.95
C PRO A 98 36.30 22.66 -10.44
N SER A 99 35.59 23.71 -10.82
CA SER A 99 35.46 24.13 -12.22
C SER A 99 36.55 25.11 -12.68
N CYS A 100 36.94 26.10 -11.85
CA CYS A 100 37.91 27.13 -12.26
C CYS A 100 39.22 27.17 -11.47
N ARG A 101 39.36 26.32 -10.44
CA ARG A 101 40.55 26.23 -9.57
C ARG A 101 40.92 27.51 -8.81
N ARG A 102 40.03 28.51 -8.75
CA ARG A 102 40.20 29.65 -7.86
C ARG A 102 39.99 29.22 -6.40
N THR A 103 40.73 29.84 -5.49
CA THR A 103 40.59 29.61 -4.05
C THR A 103 39.16 29.83 -3.59
N LEU A 104 38.66 28.92 -2.75
CA LEU A 104 37.38 29.06 -2.05
C LEU A 104 37.66 29.34 -0.58
N THR A 105 37.06 30.42 -0.08
CA THR A 105 37.03 30.81 1.33
C THR A 105 35.64 31.33 1.66
N GLU A 106 35.31 31.44 2.94
CA GLU A 106 33.99 31.96 3.36
C GLU A 106 33.72 33.39 2.82
N GLU A 107 34.78 34.19 2.67
CA GLU A 107 34.70 35.57 2.17
C GLU A 107 34.61 35.65 0.63
N THR A 108 35.11 34.65 -0.08
CA THR A 108 35.16 34.64 -1.55
C THR A 108 33.96 33.93 -2.19
N VAL A 109 33.10 33.29 -1.38
CA VAL A 109 31.88 32.63 -1.85
C VAL A 109 30.62 33.38 -1.39
N ALA A 110 29.82 33.82 -2.36
CA ALA A 110 28.58 34.54 -2.11
C ALA A 110 27.35 33.62 -2.21
N ARG A 111 26.26 33.99 -1.54
CA ARG A 111 24.94 33.38 -1.75
C ARG A 111 24.40 33.84 -3.10
N ASN A 112 23.93 32.91 -3.94
CA ASN A 112 23.40 33.23 -5.26
C ASN A 112 21.88 33.38 -5.21
N LEU A 113 21.41 34.57 -4.81
CA LEU A 113 19.98 34.86 -4.66
C LEU A 113 19.18 34.69 -5.96
N MET A 114 19.78 34.98 -7.11
CA MET A 114 19.12 34.82 -8.40
C MET A 114 18.87 33.34 -8.68
N LEU A 115 19.88 32.50 -8.49
CA LEU A 115 19.74 31.06 -8.67
C LEU A 115 18.79 30.44 -7.64
N GLU A 116 18.71 30.97 -6.42
CA GLU A 116 17.73 30.52 -5.43
C GLU A 116 16.29 30.72 -5.88
N GLU A 117 15.96 31.91 -6.38
CA GLU A 117 14.60 32.16 -6.89
C GLU A 117 14.34 31.34 -8.16
N TYR A 118 15.36 31.21 -9.03
CA TYR A 118 15.23 30.40 -10.24
C TYR A 118 14.95 28.91 -9.94
N ILE A 119 15.66 28.35 -8.96
CA ILE A 119 15.48 26.95 -8.53
C ILE A 119 14.08 26.70 -7.96
N LYS A 120 13.38 27.71 -7.42
CA LYS A 120 12.00 27.51 -6.97
C LYS A 120 11.04 27.34 -8.15
N GLU A 121 11.23 28.12 -9.21
CA GLU A 121 10.24 28.30 -10.28
C GLU A 121 10.41 27.35 -11.46
N PHE A 122 11.58 26.70 -11.62
CA PHE A 122 11.73 25.76 -12.74
C PHE A 122 10.79 24.56 -12.63
N LEU A 123 10.38 24.07 -13.79
CA LEU A 123 9.38 23.02 -13.90
C LEU A 123 10.01 21.63 -13.90
N VAL A 124 9.38 20.75 -13.14
CA VAL A 124 9.69 19.32 -13.04
C VAL A 124 8.42 18.50 -13.24
N HIS A 125 8.57 17.33 -13.85
CA HIS A 125 7.49 16.35 -13.89
C HIS A 125 7.34 15.66 -12.54
N CYS A 126 6.10 15.38 -12.14
CA CYS A 126 5.79 14.51 -11.00
C CYS A 126 6.38 13.11 -11.21
N GLN A 127 6.81 12.43 -10.16
CA GLN A 127 7.28 11.04 -10.28
C GLN A 127 6.21 10.09 -10.84
N TYR A 128 4.93 10.39 -10.65
CA TYR A 128 3.80 9.61 -11.18
C TYR A 128 3.45 9.94 -12.64
N HIS A 129 4.25 10.79 -13.30
CA HIS A 129 4.23 10.97 -14.75
C HIS A 129 4.81 9.75 -15.49
N TYR A 130 5.70 9.01 -14.83
CA TYR A 130 6.42 7.90 -15.41
C TYR A 130 5.94 6.55 -14.86
N GLU A 131 6.18 5.50 -15.65
CA GLU A 131 6.05 4.09 -15.27
C GLU A 131 7.40 3.38 -15.46
N TYR A 132 7.60 2.30 -14.70
CA TYR A 132 8.78 1.43 -14.78
C TYR A 132 8.34 0.05 -15.27
N PRO A 133 8.77 -0.37 -16.46
CA PRO A 133 8.56 -1.73 -16.91
C PRO A 133 9.12 -2.75 -15.91
N ASP A 134 8.48 -3.92 -15.82
CA ASP A 134 8.97 -5.04 -15.00
C ASP A 134 10.14 -5.76 -15.70
N GLU A 135 11.24 -5.05 -15.90
CA GLU A 135 12.47 -5.53 -16.57
C GLU A 135 13.70 -5.41 -15.66
N GLU A 136 14.80 -6.08 -16.03
CA GLU A 136 16.09 -5.89 -15.37
C GLU A 136 16.69 -4.56 -15.84
N ASP A 137 16.83 -3.59 -14.92
CA ASP A 137 17.27 -2.21 -15.18
C ASP A 137 16.31 -1.38 -16.06
N PRO A 138 15.07 -1.13 -15.58
CA PRO A 138 14.06 -0.50 -16.40
C PRO A 138 14.30 1.00 -16.57
N GLU A 139 14.35 1.43 -17.82
CA GLU A 139 14.26 2.86 -18.15
C GLU A 139 12.85 3.37 -17.86
N ALA A 140 12.77 4.56 -17.25
CA ALA A 140 11.49 5.20 -16.98
C ALA A 140 10.84 5.63 -18.29
N ILE A 141 9.61 5.19 -18.54
CA ILE A 141 8.81 5.59 -19.70
C ILE A 141 7.67 6.50 -19.26
N VAL A 142 7.19 7.37 -20.16
CA VAL A 142 6.04 8.23 -19.89
C VAL A 142 4.79 7.35 -19.80
N ASP A 143 4.04 7.49 -18.69
CA ASP A 143 2.75 6.84 -18.52
C ASP A 143 1.64 7.78 -19.01
N GLU A 144 0.90 7.36 -20.04
CA GLU A 144 -0.24 8.12 -20.58
C GLU A 144 -1.36 8.33 -19.54
N ALA A 145 -1.51 7.42 -18.58
CA ALA A 145 -2.41 7.54 -17.44
C ALA A 145 -1.74 8.23 -16.22
N GLY A 146 -0.48 8.66 -16.39
CA GLY A 146 0.34 9.37 -15.43
C GLY A 146 -0.11 10.79 -15.12
N CYS A 147 0.58 11.41 -14.16
CA CYS A 147 0.36 12.82 -13.85
C CYS A 147 0.85 13.69 -15.02
N PRO A 148 0.00 14.52 -15.65
CA PRO A 148 0.40 15.37 -16.77
C PRO A 148 0.94 16.73 -16.32
N GLU A 149 0.95 17.02 -15.01
CA GLU A 149 1.29 18.34 -14.48
C GLU A 149 2.80 18.59 -14.53
N GLU A 150 3.18 19.76 -15.03
CA GLU A 150 4.50 20.35 -14.88
C GLU A 150 4.48 21.24 -13.63
N ILE A 151 5.31 20.92 -12.64
CA ILE A 151 5.20 21.47 -11.29
C ILE A 151 6.44 22.32 -11.00
N PRO A 152 6.30 23.53 -10.42
CA PRO A 152 7.44 24.28 -9.89
C PRO A 152 8.16 23.45 -8.81
N TYR A 153 9.48 23.32 -8.90
CA TYR A 153 10.25 22.43 -8.02
C TYR A 153 9.98 22.64 -6.52
N HIS A 154 9.79 23.88 -6.07
CA HIS A 154 9.48 24.16 -4.66
C HIS A 154 8.13 23.58 -4.17
N LEU A 155 7.22 23.25 -5.08
CA LEU A 155 5.92 22.63 -4.79
C LEU A 155 5.92 21.12 -5.03
N LEU A 156 7.01 20.54 -5.57
CA LEU A 156 7.06 19.14 -5.96
C LEU A 156 6.71 18.20 -4.81
N ASP A 157 7.37 18.38 -3.65
CA ASP A 157 7.15 17.55 -2.46
C ASP A 157 5.69 17.56 -2.00
N GLN A 158 5.05 18.73 -2.05
CA GLN A 158 3.64 18.86 -1.68
C GLN A 158 2.75 18.18 -2.72
N HIS A 159 2.98 18.46 -3.99
CA HIS A 159 2.25 17.83 -5.09
C HIS A 159 2.34 16.31 -4.99
N GLU A 160 3.53 15.72 -4.83
CA GLU A 160 3.70 14.26 -4.83
C GLU A 160 2.99 13.57 -3.65
N ARG A 161 2.92 14.21 -2.48
CA ARG A 161 2.13 13.71 -1.34
C ARG A 161 0.62 13.67 -1.65
N ASP A 162 0.13 14.73 -2.28
CA ASP A 162 -1.30 14.94 -2.53
C ASP A 162 -1.75 14.48 -3.92
N CYS A 163 -0.82 14.00 -4.75
CA CYS A 163 -1.05 13.71 -6.15
C CYS A 163 -2.15 12.66 -6.32
N LYS A 164 -3.20 12.98 -7.07
CA LYS A 164 -4.28 12.05 -7.41
C LYS A 164 -3.83 10.88 -8.29
N TYR A 165 -2.69 11.03 -8.96
CA TYR A 165 -2.09 9.98 -9.79
C TYR A 165 -1.20 9.02 -8.99
N SER A 166 -0.92 9.33 -7.71
CA SER A 166 -0.19 8.42 -6.83
C SER A 166 -0.89 7.08 -6.65
N TRP A 167 -0.08 6.06 -6.37
CA TRP A 167 -0.56 4.71 -6.10
C TRP A 167 -0.98 4.58 -4.63
N ILE A 168 -2.11 3.91 -4.41
CA ILE A 168 -2.51 3.42 -3.10
C ILE A 168 -2.56 1.90 -3.09
N ARG A 169 -2.22 1.30 -1.96
CA ARG A 169 -2.57 -0.09 -1.70
C ARG A 169 -4.08 -0.18 -1.63
N CYS A 170 -4.68 -1.07 -2.42
CA CYS A 170 -6.11 -1.28 -2.41
C CYS A 170 -6.58 -1.66 -0.98
N PRO A 171 -7.49 -0.88 -0.37
CA PRO A 171 -8.03 -1.15 0.97
C PRO A 171 -8.73 -2.50 1.13
N PHE A 172 -9.13 -3.14 0.04
CA PHE A 172 -9.77 -4.45 0.06
C PHE A 172 -8.78 -5.61 0.09
N THR A 173 -7.49 -5.35 -0.13
CA THR A 173 -6.46 -6.39 -0.14
C THR A 173 -6.09 -6.80 1.28
N TYR A 174 -6.61 -7.94 1.71
CA TYR A 174 -6.37 -8.52 3.03
C TYR A 174 -5.06 -9.33 3.11
N LYS A 175 -4.50 -9.77 1.97
CA LYS A 175 -3.25 -10.53 1.92
C LYS A 175 -2.07 -9.59 2.00
N VAL A 176 -1.15 -9.83 2.94
CA VAL A 176 0.03 -8.97 3.17
C VAL A 176 0.97 -9.00 1.97
N ASP A 177 1.21 -10.19 1.41
CA ASP A 177 2.20 -10.46 0.35
C ASP A 177 1.71 -10.16 -1.07
N VAL A 178 0.46 -9.70 -1.22
CA VAL A 178 -0.10 -9.34 -2.53
C VAL A 178 0.02 -7.83 -2.72
N ILE A 179 0.78 -7.44 -3.75
CA ILE A 179 0.84 -6.06 -4.24
C ILE A 179 -0.34 -5.84 -5.17
N HIS A 180 -1.41 -5.25 -4.64
CA HIS A 180 -2.59 -4.84 -5.42
C HIS A 180 -2.74 -3.33 -5.28
N LYS A 181 -2.09 -2.60 -6.18
CA LYS A 181 -2.06 -1.14 -6.20
C LYS A 181 -3.04 -0.58 -7.22
N VAL A 182 -3.59 0.59 -6.93
CA VAL A 182 -4.50 1.34 -7.81
C VAL A 182 -4.18 2.82 -7.70
N ARG A 183 -4.31 3.58 -8.79
CA ARG A 183 -4.18 5.05 -8.76
C ARG A 183 -5.27 5.65 -7.86
N LYS A 184 -4.93 6.65 -7.03
CA LYS A 184 -5.91 7.33 -6.15
C LYS A 184 -7.12 7.84 -6.95
N LEU A 185 -6.89 8.40 -8.13
CA LEU A 185 -7.93 8.93 -9.02
C LEU A 185 -8.94 7.85 -9.45
N SER A 186 -8.47 6.65 -9.74
CA SER A 186 -9.30 5.54 -10.23
C SER A 186 -9.92 4.70 -9.11
N TRP A 187 -9.73 5.08 -7.84
CA TRP A 187 -10.21 4.31 -6.70
C TRP A 187 -11.72 4.10 -6.71
N GLN A 188 -12.49 5.13 -7.08
CA GLN A 188 -13.95 5.06 -7.03
C GLN A 188 -14.51 4.00 -8.00
N GLU A 189 -13.99 3.95 -9.22
CA GLU A 189 -14.37 2.95 -10.21
C GLU A 189 -13.84 1.55 -9.85
N HIS A 190 -12.61 1.50 -9.32
CA HIS A 190 -11.99 0.25 -8.89
C HIS A 190 -12.81 -0.48 -7.81
N LYS A 191 -13.45 0.24 -6.88
CA LYS A 191 -14.24 -0.37 -5.78
C LYS A 191 -15.25 -1.40 -6.27
N ASP A 192 -15.92 -1.09 -7.38
CA ASP A 192 -17.03 -1.89 -7.89
C ASP A 192 -16.56 -3.07 -8.73
N ILE A 193 -15.34 -3.03 -9.26
CA ILE A 193 -14.75 -4.09 -10.10
C ILE A 193 -13.68 -4.92 -9.38
N CYS A 194 -13.20 -4.46 -8.21
CA CYS A 194 -12.13 -5.12 -7.47
C CYS A 194 -12.48 -6.56 -7.11
N GLU A 195 -11.58 -7.49 -7.39
CA GLU A 195 -11.75 -8.91 -7.07
C GLU A 195 -11.69 -9.19 -5.56
N PHE A 196 -11.03 -8.32 -4.80
CA PHE A 196 -10.97 -8.40 -3.35
C PHE A 196 -12.14 -7.71 -2.66
N ARG A 197 -13.05 -7.07 -3.41
CA ARG A 197 -14.15 -6.29 -2.82
C ARG A 197 -14.99 -7.14 -1.84
N PRO A 198 -15.37 -6.58 -0.69
CA PRO A 198 -16.29 -7.21 0.26
C PRO A 198 -17.60 -7.61 -0.42
N SER A 199 -17.98 -8.87 -0.33
CA SER A 199 -19.22 -9.41 -0.89
C SER A 199 -19.92 -10.33 0.10
N ILE A 200 -21.25 -10.27 0.16
CA ILE A 200 -22.05 -11.04 1.13
C ILE A 200 -22.43 -12.40 0.55
N CYS A 201 -22.22 -13.46 1.31
CA CYS A 201 -22.68 -14.80 0.97
C CYS A 201 -24.19 -14.93 1.15
N ARG A 202 -24.88 -15.46 0.13
CA ARG A 202 -26.35 -15.60 0.11
C ARG A 202 -26.90 -16.63 1.12
N TYR A 203 -26.05 -17.49 1.68
CA TYR A 203 -26.46 -18.56 2.58
C TYR A 203 -26.13 -18.26 4.04
N CYS A 204 -25.02 -17.57 4.32
CA CYS A 204 -24.56 -17.33 5.69
C CYS A 204 -24.56 -15.89 6.13
N ASP A 205 -24.77 -14.95 5.21
CA ASP A 205 -24.72 -13.50 5.42
C ASP A 205 -23.35 -12.97 5.88
N ALA A 206 -22.31 -13.83 5.87
CA ALA A 206 -20.95 -13.43 6.16
C ALA A 206 -20.31 -12.74 4.96
N CYS A 207 -19.36 -11.84 5.26
CA CYS A 207 -18.60 -11.10 4.27
C CYS A 207 -17.37 -11.89 3.83
N HIS A 208 -17.19 -12.04 2.52
CA HIS A 208 -16.06 -12.71 1.88
C HIS A 208 -15.52 -11.86 0.72
N PRO A 209 -14.23 -11.98 0.36
CA PRO A 209 -13.71 -11.41 -0.89
C PRO A 209 -14.47 -11.95 -2.10
N TYR A 210 -14.77 -11.10 -3.08
CA TYR A 210 -15.51 -11.50 -4.28
C TYR A 210 -14.86 -12.69 -5.01
N CYS A 211 -13.53 -12.71 -5.11
CA CYS A 211 -12.77 -13.79 -5.76
C CYS A 211 -12.97 -15.17 -5.12
N SER A 212 -13.19 -15.26 -3.81
CA SER A 212 -13.37 -16.53 -3.10
C SER A 212 -14.82 -16.85 -2.78
N LEU A 213 -15.76 -15.96 -3.14
CA LEU A 213 -17.17 -16.11 -2.78
C LEU A 213 -17.81 -17.34 -3.41
N LYS A 214 -17.55 -17.62 -4.69
CA LYS A 214 -18.12 -18.80 -5.38
C LYS A 214 -17.66 -20.11 -4.73
N GLU A 215 -16.38 -20.20 -4.39
CA GLU A 215 -15.80 -21.37 -3.71
C GLU A 215 -16.36 -21.54 -2.30
N HIS A 216 -16.53 -20.43 -1.58
CA HIS A 216 -17.21 -20.42 -0.29
C HIS A 216 -18.67 -20.88 -0.41
N GLU A 217 -19.46 -20.31 -1.33
CA GLU A 217 -20.88 -20.63 -1.51
C GLU A 217 -21.10 -22.13 -1.79
N ALA A 218 -20.18 -22.77 -2.53
CA ALA A 218 -20.23 -24.21 -2.81
C ALA A 218 -20.02 -25.11 -1.57
N LYS A 219 -19.38 -24.60 -0.52
CA LYS A 219 -19.05 -25.32 0.72
C LYS A 219 -19.57 -24.59 1.97
N CYS A 220 -20.51 -23.68 1.79
CA CYS A 220 -20.97 -22.81 2.87
C CYS A 220 -21.67 -23.66 3.95
N PRO A 221 -21.35 -23.51 5.25
CA PRO A 221 -21.98 -24.30 6.31
C PRO A 221 -23.52 -24.21 6.35
N LYS A 222 -24.09 -23.11 5.86
CA LYS A 222 -25.54 -22.84 5.80
C LYS A 222 -26.15 -23.11 4.41
N LEU A 223 -25.39 -23.62 3.45
CA LEU A 223 -25.92 -24.06 2.15
C LEU A 223 -26.93 -25.20 2.35
N PRO A 224 -28.18 -25.08 1.88
CA PRO A 224 -29.11 -26.21 1.86
C PRO A 224 -28.68 -27.25 0.83
N VAL A 225 -28.55 -28.51 1.24
CA VAL A 225 -28.20 -29.64 0.38
C VAL A 225 -29.20 -30.78 0.56
N LYS A 226 -29.31 -31.64 -0.46
CA LYS A 226 -30.14 -32.84 -0.42
C LYS A 226 -29.28 -34.09 -0.28
N CYS A 227 -29.73 -35.05 0.52
CA CYS A 227 -29.09 -36.37 0.56
C CYS A 227 -29.31 -37.10 -0.77
N PRO A 228 -28.26 -37.64 -1.41
CA PRO A 228 -28.40 -38.38 -2.67
C PRO A 228 -29.13 -39.72 -2.52
N LYS A 229 -29.28 -40.23 -1.29
CA LYS A 229 -29.92 -41.54 -1.03
C LYS A 229 -31.37 -41.40 -0.59
N CYS A 230 -31.66 -40.52 0.37
CA CYS A 230 -33.02 -40.37 0.92
C CYS A 230 -33.73 -39.08 0.49
N SER A 231 -33.07 -38.19 -0.27
CA SER A 231 -33.61 -36.91 -0.75
C SER A 231 -34.00 -35.88 0.33
N GLU A 232 -33.74 -36.17 1.61
CA GLU A 232 -33.97 -35.24 2.72
C GLU A 232 -33.09 -33.99 2.61
N SER A 233 -33.63 -32.83 2.99
CA SER A 233 -32.92 -31.54 2.93
C SER A 233 -32.34 -31.14 4.28
N PHE A 234 -31.09 -30.71 4.32
CA PHE A 234 -30.39 -30.25 5.52
C PHE A 234 -29.28 -29.26 5.15
N LEU A 235 -28.60 -28.69 6.15
CA LEU A 235 -27.49 -27.77 5.93
C LEU A 235 -26.20 -28.53 5.60
N TYR A 236 -25.32 -27.95 4.77
CA TYR A 236 -24.05 -28.56 4.36
C TYR A 236 -23.20 -29.02 5.56
N LYS A 237 -23.18 -28.26 6.65
CA LYS A 237 -22.47 -28.63 7.89
C LYS A 237 -22.97 -29.94 8.52
N ASP A 238 -24.25 -30.27 8.33
CA ASP A 238 -24.92 -31.42 8.93
C ASP A 238 -24.84 -32.66 8.03
N ALA A 239 -24.32 -32.53 6.80
CA ALA A 239 -24.27 -33.62 5.82
C ALA A 239 -23.51 -34.86 6.31
N GLY A 240 -22.39 -34.66 7.00
CA GLY A 240 -21.63 -35.75 7.62
C GLY A 240 -22.45 -36.46 8.71
N THR A 241 -23.03 -35.68 9.63
CA THR A 241 -23.85 -36.22 10.73
C THR A 241 -25.10 -36.93 10.23
N HIS A 242 -25.75 -36.42 9.18
CA HIS A 242 -26.90 -37.06 8.56
C HIS A 242 -26.50 -38.44 8.01
N LYS A 243 -25.42 -38.53 7.22
CA LYS A 243 -24.94 -39.80 6.65
C LYS A 243 -24.65 -40.83 7.75
N GLU A 244 -23.98 -40.41 8.81
CA GLU A 244 -23.55 -41.31 9.89
C GLU A 244 -24.67 -41.71 10.85
N LYS A 245 -25.61 -40.81 11.16
CA LYS A 245 -26.56 -41.00 12.28
C LYS A 245 -28.02 -41.09 11.87
N TRP A 246 -28.43 -40.50 10.75
CA TRP A 246 -29.85 -40.27 10.47
C TRP A 246 -30.35 -40.75 9.10
N CYS A 247 -29.46 -40.98 8.13
CA CYS A 247 -29.85 -41.40 6.78
C CYS A 247 -30.47 -42.82 6.81
N LYS A 248 -31.78 -42.90 6.58
CA LYS A 248 -32.57 -44.15 6.55
C LYS A 248 -32.16 -45.10 5.43
N GLU A 249 -31.70 -44.54 4.32
CA GLU A 249 -31.27 -45.27 3.12
C GLU A 249 -29.73 -45.53 3.12
N GLU A 250 -29.05 -45.31 4.24
CA GLU A 250 -27.62 -45.66 4.39
C GLU A 250 -27.47 -47.14 4.74
N LEU A 251 -26.56 -47.84 4.05
CA LEU A 251 -26.15 -49.20 4.39
C LEU A 251 -25.27 -49.16 5.63
N ILE A 252 -25.76 -49.73 6.73
CA ILE A 252 -25.01 -49.84 7.99
C ILE A 252 -24.61 -51.30 8.22
N THR A 253 -23.51 -51.49 8.94
CA THR A 253 -23.15 -52.80 9.50
C THR A 253 -23.94 -53.07 10.77
N CYS A 254 -24.31 -54.33 11.00
CA CYS A 254 -25.00 -54.76 12.22
C CYS A 254 -24.31 -54.20 13.48
N PRO A 255 -25.03 -53.58 14.42
CA PRO A 255 -24.46 -53.12 15.71
C PRO A 255 -23.75 -54.24 16.49
N PHE A 256 -24.20 -55.49 16.31
CA PHE A 256 -23.60 -56.70 16.89
C PHE A 256 -22.45 -57.30 16.06
N SER A 257 -21.89 -56.56 15.10
CA SER A 257 -20.72 -56.98 14.33
C SER A 257 -19.54 -57.42 15.19
N LYS A 258 -19.40 -56.79 16.36
CA LYS A 258 -18.40 -57.11 17.38
C LYS A 258 -18.57 -58.53 17.97
N HIS A 259 -19.79 -59.08 17.87
CA HIS A 259 -20.17 -60.39 18.38
C HIS A 259 -20.32 -61.44 17.25
N GLY A 260 -19.90 -61.12 16.02
CA GLY A 260 -19.81 -62.07 14.90
C GLY A 260 -20.81 -61.88 13.76
N CYS A 261 -21.72 -60.90 13.84
CA CYS A 261 -22.67 -60.63 12.74
C CYS A 261 -22.06 -59.73 11.64
N SER A 262 -21.83 -60.26 10.44
CA SER A 262 -21.27 -59.50 9.31
C SER A 262 -22.33 -58.87 8.38
N ALA A 263 -23.60 -58.89 8.77
CA ALA A 263 -24.70 -58.39 7.95
C ALA A 263 -24.61 -56.87 7.71
N LYS A 264 -24.96 -56.47 6.47
CA LYS A 264 -25.14 -55.08 6.05
C LYS A 264 -26.55 -54.92 5.51
N PHE A 265 -27.27 -53.91 5.99
CA PHE A 265 -28.66 -53.66 5.63
C PHE A 265 -28.95 -52.15 5.68
N LEU A 266 -30.07 -51.71 5.12
CA LEU A 266 -30.44 -50.29 5.16
C LEU A 266 -30.78 -49.91 6.60
N ARG A 267 -30.39 -48.73 7.06
CA ARG A 267 -30.67 -48.28 8.44
C ARG A 267 -32.16 -48.40 8.82
N LYS A 268 -33.09 -48.23 7.88
CA LYS A 268 -34.53 -48.42 8.12
C LYS A 268 -34.94 -49.86 8.47
N GLU A 269 -34.12 -50.84 8.12
CA GLU A 269 -34.36 -52.28 8.34
C GLU A 269 -33.75 -52.77 9.67
N THR A 270 -33.12 -51.89 10.45
CA THR A 270 -32.46 -52.25 11.72
C THR A 270 -33.40 -52.91 12.72
N ASP A 271 -34.67 -52.48 12.79
CA ASP A 271 -35.64 -53.05 13.74
C ASP A 271 -36.15 -54.43 13.30
N GLN A 272 -35.99 -54.78 12.01
CA GLN A 272 -36.40 -56.08 11.44
C GLN A 272 -35.27 -57.12 11.45
N HIS A 273 -34.01 -56.67 11.56
CA HIS A 273 -32.80 -57.49 11.56
C HIS A 273 -32.38 -57.87 12.98
#